data_AF-A0A8J3J6V0-F1
#
_entry.id   AF-A0A8J3J6V0-F1
#
_cell.length_a   1.000
_cell.length_b   1.000
_cell.length_c   1.000
_cell.angle_alpha   90.00
_cell.angle_beta   90.00
_cell.angle_gamma   90.00
#
_symmetry.space_group_name_H-M   'P 1'
#
loop_
_entity.id
_entity.type
_entity.pdbx_description
1 polymer ?
#
loop_
_entity_poly.entity_id
_entity_poly.type
_entity_poly.pdbx_seq_one_letter_code
_entity_poly.pdbx_strand_id
1 'polypeptide(L)'
;MAESEKPAPGREPGQPVQKQKPRPWVWDRHGDELYRKSWARFAEWVAWLESAYAPWVLLPPCWPAHTGLAAELKLFWYWHRWTQTGQASPADAVRWHSELRHAASAWRELATCSHEPPVRHRQAIARDRRRRTEDFVDRAMRREFEAEAGED
;
A
#
# COMPACT_ATOMS: atom_id res chain seq x y z
N MET A 1 32.29 -6.86 -41.92
CA MET A 1 32.86 -6.94 -40.56
C MET A 1 31.68 -6.95 -39.61
N ALA A 2 31.33 -8.12 -39.06
CA ALA A 2 30.22 -8.26 -38.12
C ALA A 2 30.83 -8.62 -36.75
N GLU A 3 30.63 -7.75 -35.77
CA GLU A 3 31.04 -7.98 -34.39
C GLU A 3 30.14 -9.06 -33.77
N SER A 4 30.74 -10.20 -33.44
CA SER A 4 30.10 -11.22 -32.62
C SER A 4 30.01 -10.71 -31.18
N GLU A 5 28.79 -10.41 -30.72
CA GLU A 5 28.50 -10.16 -29.31
C GLU A 5 28.92 -11.37 -28.47
N LYS A 6 29.80 -11.12 -27.50
CA LYS A 6 30.27 -12.11 -26.54
C LYS A 6 29.15 -12.37 -25.52
N PRO A 7 28.66 -13.61 -25.33
CA PRO A 7 27.59 -13.88 -24.37
C PRO A 7 28.07 -13.65 -22.93
N ALA A 8 27.22 -12.98 -22.14
CA ALA A 8 27.45 -12.75 -20.71
C ALA A 8 27.57 -14.10 -19.96
N PRO A 9 28.59 -14.28 -19.10
CA PRO A 9 28.77 -15.53 -18.38
C PRO A 9 27.69 -15.71 -17.29
N GLY A 10 27.03 -16.87 -17.29
CA GLY A 10 26.39 -17.41 -16.07
C GLY A 10 24.89 -17.69 -16.10
N ARG A 11 24.18 -17.59 -17.23
CA ARG A 11 22.78 -18.03 -17.31
C ARG A 11 22.65 -19.24 -18.23
N GLU A 12 22.60 -20.44 -17.65
CA GLU A 12 22.30 -21.66 -18.41
C GLU A 12 20.89 -21.53 -19.03
N PRO A 13 20.76 -21.66 -20.37
CA PRO A 13 19.47 -21.68 -21.02
C PRO A 13 18.72 -22.96 -20.61
N GLY A 14 17.65 -22.82 -19.84
CA GLY A 14 16.79 -23.94 -19.43
C GLY A 14 16.51 -24.04 -17.93
N GLN A 15 17.04 -23.14 -17.10
CA GLN A 15 16.74 -23.18 -15.67
C GLN A 15 15.24 -22.89 -15.44
N PRO A 16 14.46 -23.83 -14.84
CA PRO A 16 13.03 -23.63 -14.63
C PRO A 16 12.83 -22.45 -13.68
N VAL A 17 11.97 -21.49 -14.09
CA VAL A 17 11.55 -20.38 -13.24
C VAL A 17 10.89 -20.97 -12.00
N GLN A 18 11.59 -20.93 -10.86
CA GLN A 18 11.01 -21.37 -9.59
C GLN A 18 9.79 -20.50 -9.32
N LYS A 19 8.60 -21.13 -9.26
CA LYS A 19 7.36 -20.45 -8.89
C LYS A 19 7.51 -19.94 -7.45
N GLN A 20 7.86 -18.67 -7.30
CA GLN A 20 7.97 -18.04 -5.98
C GLN A 20 6.63 -18.18 -5.26
N LYS A 21 6.65 -18.76 -4.06
CA LYS A 21 5.45 -18.78 -3.20
C LYS A 21 5.05 -17.32 -2.93
N PRO A 22 3.76 -16.98 -3.06
CA PRO A 22 3.30 -15.63 -2.78
C PRO A 22 3.64 -15.25 -1.33
N ARG A 23 4.04 -13.99 -1.12
CA ARG A 23 4.33 -13.48 0.22
C ARG A 23 3.06 -13.58 1.07
N PRO A 24 3.14 -14.04 2.32
CA PRO A 24 1.94 -14.40 3.08
C PRO A 24 1.03 -13.19 3.39
N TRP A 25 1.56 -11.96 3.40
CA TRP A 25 0.80 -10.72 3.58
C TRP A 25 0.16 -10.15 2.31
N VAL A 26 0.29 -10.80 1.16
CA VAL A 26 -0.35 -10.41 -0.10
C VAL A 26 -1.59 -11.28 -0.32
N TRP A 27 -2.77 -10.72 -0.09
CA TRP A 27 -4.03 -11.47 -0.16
C TRP A 27 -4.80 -11.29 -1.46
N ASP A 28 -4.34 -10.42 -2.36
CA ASP A 28 -5.08 -10.02 -3.58
C ASP A 28 -5.29 -11.18 -4.58
N ARG A 29 -4.62 -12.31 -4.35
CA ARG A 29 -4.72 -13.53 -5.16
C ARG A 29 -5.48 -14.66 -4.46
N HIS A 30 -6.01 -14.41 -3.26
CA HIS A 30 -6.83 -15.36 -2.53
C HIS A 30 -8.27 -15.30 -3.04
N GLY A 31 -9.00 -16.43 -2.99
CA GLY A 31 -10.44 -16.42 -3.21
C GLY A 31 -11.19 -15.61 -2.15
N ASP A 32 -12.38 -15.10 -2.48
CA ASP A 32 -13.17 -14.16 -1.67
C ASP A 32 -13.39 -14.59 -0.21
N GLU A 33 -13.55 -15.89 0.02
CA GLU A 33 -13.74 -16.43 1.37
C GLU A 33 -12.47 -16.28 2.21
N LEU A 34 -11.32 -16.69 1.66
CA LEU A 34 -10.03 -16.60 2.36
C LEU A 34 -9.62 -15.15 2.54
N TYR A 35 -9.91 -14.29 1.56
CA TYR A 35 -9.72 -12.85 1.66
C TYR A 35 -10.48 -12.25 2.85
N ARG A 36 -11.78 -12.53 2.95
CA ARG A 36 -12.63 -12.06 4.07
C ARG A 36 -12.16 -12.62 5.43
N LYS A 37 -11.85 -13.91 5.51
CA LYS A 37 -11.33 -14.53 6.75
C LYS A 37 -10.00 -13.91 7.18
N SER A 38 -9.10 -13.62 6.24
CA SER A 38 -7.82 -12.98 6.52
C SER A 38 -8.00 -11.56 7.07
N TRP A 39 -8.88 -10.77 6.44
CA TRP A 39 -9.22 -9.43 6.92
C TRP A 39 -9.89 -9.43 8.30
N ALA A 40 -10.81 -10.36 8.58
CA ALA A 40 -11.46 -10.44 9.88
C ALA A 40 -10.46 -10.71 11.01
N ARG A 41 -9.57 -11.71 10.82
CA ARG A 41 -8.51 -12.02 11.81
C ARG A 41 -7.50 -10.88 11.96
N PHE A 42 -7.22 -10.18 10.87
CA PHE A 42 -6.35 -9.03 10.92
C PHE A 42 -6.98 -7.86 11.68
N ALA A 43 -8.27 -7.57 11.47
CA ALA A 43 -8.99 -6.53 12.21
C ALA A 43 -9.07 -6.85 13.71
N GLU A 44 -9.31 -8.11 14.08
CA GLU A 44 -9.27 -8.56 15.48
C GLU A 44 -7.89 -8.34 16.10
N TRP A 45 -6.81 -8.66 15.37
CA TRP A 45 -5.46 -8.40 15.83
C TRP A 45 -5.15 -6.90 15.97
N VAL A 46 -5.63 -6.06 15.05
CA VAL A 46 -5.46 -4.60 15.16
C VAL A 46 -6.18 -4.07 16.41
N ALA A 47 -7.40 -4.53 16.69
CA ALA A 47 -8.12 -4.15 17.90
C ALA A 47 -7.37 -4.59 19.18
N TRP A 48 -6.80 -5.80 19.18
CA TRP A 48 -5.93 -6.25 20.26
C TRP A 48 -4.68 -5.37 20.38
N LEU A 49 -4.05 -5.00 19.26
CA LEU A 49 -2.83 -4.19 19.24
C LEU A 49 -3.07 -2.81 19.89
N GLU A 50 -4.16 -2.13 19.51
CA GLU A 50 -4.53 -0.85 20.09
C GLU A 50 -4.80 -0.97 21.60
N SER A 51 -5.51 -2.01 22.04
CA SER A 51 -5.79 -2.23 23.45
C SER A 51 -4.53 -2.60 24.26
N ALA A 52 -3.68 -3.47 23.74
CA ALA A 52 -2.51 -4.00 24.46
C ALA A 52 -1.37 -2.98 24.55
N TYR A 53 -1.29 -2.05 23.61
CA TYR A 53 -0.24 -1.04 23.52
C TYR A 53 -0.76 0.38 23.75
N ALA A 54 -1.95 0.55 24.32
CA ALA A 54 -2.40 1.86 24.76
C ALA A 54 -1.46 2.43 25.84
N PRO A 55 -1.16 3.74 25.84
CA PRO A 55 -1.63 4.74 24.87
C PRO A 55 -0.71 4.87 23.64
N TRP A 56 0.34 4.07 23.51
CA TRP A 56 1.38 4.22 22.47
C TRP A 56 0.83 4.01 21.05
N VAL A 57 0.07 2.95 20.83
CA VAL A 57 -0.58 2.70 19.53
C VAL A 57 -1.93 3.41 19.52
N LEU A 58 -2.08 4.39 18.61
CA LEU A 58 -3.33 5.06 18.32
C LEU A 58 -3.50 5.05 16.80
N LEU A 59 -4.51 4.34 16.31
CA LEU A 59 -4.79 4.25 14.88
C LEU A 59 -6.06 5.06 14.57
N PRO A 60 -6.15 5.68 13.38
CA PRO A 60 -7.41 6.28 12.97
C PRO A 60 -8.47 5.19 12.74
N PRO A 61 -9.76 5.44 13.01
CA PRO A 61 -10.84 4.49 12.70
C PRO A 61 -10.87 4.07 11.22
N CYS A 62 -10.37 4.94 10.32
CA CYS A 62 -10.26 4.67 8.90
C CYS A 62 -8.96 3.96 8.49
N TRP A 63 -8.16 3.42 9.42
CA TRP A 63 -6.89 2.75 9.12
C TRP A 63 -6.95 1.72 7.97
N PRO A 64 -8.04 0.94 7.74
CA PRO A 64 -8.08 -0.01 6.63
C PRO A 64 -8.05 0.67 5.26
N ALA A 65 -8.50 1.93 5.17
CA ALA A 65 -8.52 2.72 3.95
C ALA A 65 -7.16 3.36 3.62
N HIS A 66 -6.26 3.46 4.60
CA HIS A 66 -4.89 3.94 4.38
C HIS A 66 -4.04 2.77 3.88
N THR A 67 -3.87 2.65 2.56
CA THR A 67 -3.17 1.51 1.95
C THR A 67 -1.76 1.29 2.49
N GLY A 68 -1.01 2.38 2.72
CA GLY A 68 0.33 2.33 3.35
C GLY A 68 0.28 1.79 4.78
N LEU A 69 -0.53 2.40 5.64
CA LEU A 69 -0.71 1.98 7.04
C LEU A 69 -1.23 0.53 7.13
N ALA A 70 -2.23 0.16 6.33
CA ALA A 70 -2.76 -1.20 6.29
C ALA A 70 -1.69 -2.21 5.83
N ALA A 71 -0.81 -1.85 4.91
CA ALA A 71 0.30 -2.71 4.49
C ALA A 71 1.34 -2.88 5.62
N GLU A 72 1.73 -1.80 6.29
CA GLU A 72 2.64 -1.84 7.45
C GLU A 72 2.07 -2.69 8.58
N LEU A 73 0.80 -2.46 8.96
CA LEU A 73 0.11 -3.23 9.99
C LEU A 73 0.05 -4.72 9.62
N LYS A 74 -0.14 -5.08 8.34
CA LYS A 74 -0.06 -6.49 7.90
C LYS A 74 1.34 -7.05 8.13
N LEU A 75 2.41 -6.32 7.80
CA LEU A 75 3.78 -6.78 8.05
C LEU A 75 4.01 -7.03 9.54
N PHE A 76 3.59 -6.10 10.41
CA PHE A 76 3.67 -6.27 11.86
C PHE A 76 2.83 -7.44 12.36
N TRP A 77 1.65 -7.67 11.78
CA TRP A 77 0.80 -8.81 12.12
C TRP A 77 1.48 -10.13 11.80
N TYR A 78 2.06 -10.28 10.61
CA TYR A 78 2.76 -11.50 10.23
C TYR A 78 4.04 -11.70 11.04
N TRP A 79 4.79 -10.63 11.33
CA TRP A 79 5.95 -10.70 12.21
C TRP A 79 5.51 -11.13 13.62
N HIS A 80 4.48 -10.53 14.19
CA HIS A 80 3.95 -10.94 15.50
C HIS A 80 3.57 -12.43 15.52
N ARG A 81 2.84 -12.90 14.52
CA ARG A 81 2.51 -14.34 14.40
C ARG A 81 3.74 -15.21 14.30
N TRP A 82 4.78 -14.79 13.59
CA TRP A 82 6.05 -15.50 13.54
C TRP A 82 6.75 -15.51 14.90
N THR A 83 6.74 -14.41 15.66
CA THR A 83 7.32 -14.37 17.02
C THR A 83 6.60 -15.29 18.00
N GLN A 84 5.32 -15.60 17.74
CA GLN A 84 4.54 -16.56 18.53
C GLN A 84 4.81 -18.02 18.13
N THR A 85 5.54 -18.26 17.03
CA THR A 85 5.99 -19.61 16.70
C THR A 85 7.20 -19.97 17.57
N GLY A 86 7.36 -21.25 17.89
CA GLY A 86 8.57 -21.75 18.57
C GLY A 86 9.86 -21.64 17.74
N GLN A 87 9.82 -21.00 16.57
CA GLN A 87 10.98 -20.79 15.70
C GLN A 87 11.66 -19.43 15.93
N ALA A 88 10.99 -18.48 16.58
CA ALA A 88 11.57 -17.16 16.85
C ALA A 88 12.42 -17.18 18.12
N SER A 89 13.54 -16.47 18.11
CA SER A 89 14.35 -16.29 19.31
C SER A 89 13.75 -15.22 20.23
N PRO A 90 14.11 -15.19 21.53
CA PRO A 90 13.73 -14.08 22.41
C PRO A 90 14.16 -12.70 21.87
N ALA A 91 15.31 -12.62 21.20
CA ALA A 91 15.78 -11.39 20.58
C ALA A 91 14.85 -10.91 19.45
N ASP A 92 14.26 -11.83 18.69
CA ASP A 92 13.29 -11.48 17.65
C ASP A 92 11.99 -10.90 18.22
N ALA A 93 11.53 -11.44 19.36
CA ALA A 93 10.38 -10.90 20.07
C ALA A 93 10.67 -9.49 20.57
N VAL A 94 11.81 -9.26 21.24
CA VAL A 94 12.23 -7.93 21.69
C VAL A 94 12.34 -6.96 20.51
N ARG A 95 12.95 -7.39 19.40
CA ARG A 95 13.06 -6.57 18.18
C ARG A 95 11.69 -6.16 17.66
N TRP A 96 10.74 -7.08 17.61
CA TRP A 96 9.37 -6.77 17.20
C TRP A 96 8.73 -5.69 18.09
N HIS A 97 8.88 -5.77 19.41
CA HIS A 97 8.37 -4.74 20.34
C HIS A 97 9.03 -3.37 20.12
N SER A 98 10.35 -3.33 19.88
CA SER A 98 11.07 -2.09 19.64
C SER A 98 10.63 -1.42 18.34
N GLU A 99 10.54 -2.18 17.24
CA GLU A 99 10.07 -1.68 15.95
C GLU A 99 8.61 -1.21 16.02
N LEU A 100 7.77 -1.93 16.78
CA LEU A 100 6.37 -1.54 16.97
C LEU A 100 6.25 -0.17 17.63
N ARG A 101 7.05 0.11 18.68
CA ARG A 101 7.03 1.42 19.35
C ARG A 101 7.51 2.54 18.43
N HIS A 102 8.52 2.27 17.60
CA HIS A 102 9.01 3.21 16.61
C HIS A 102 7.92 3.53 15.58
N ALA A 103 7.31 2.50 14.98
CA ALA A 103 6.23 2.66 14.00
C ALA A 103 4.97 3.33 14.59
N ALA A 104 4.59 2.99 15.82
CA ALA A 104 3.45 3.59 16.52
C ALA A 104 3.59 5.12 16.67
N SER A 105 4.82 5.62 16.80
CA SER A 105 5.09 7.06 16.84
C SER A 105 4.74 7.73 15.52
N ALA A 106 5.04 7.10 14.39
CA ALA A 106 4.67 7.59 13.06
C ALA A 106 3.15 7.47 12.80
N TRP A 107 2.52 6.36 13.22
CA TRP A 107 1.08 6.16 13.00
C TRP A 107 0.21 7.18 13.74
N ARG A 108 0.68 7.70 14.88
CA ARG A 108 -0.01 8.76 15.62
C ARG A 108 -0.22 10.03 14.80
N GLU A 109 0.65 10.34 13.84
CA GLU A 109 0.46 11.48 12.94
C GLU A 109 -0.82 11.33 12.10
N LEU A 110 -1.28 10.10 11.90
CA LEU A 110 -2.53 9.77 11.20
C LEU A 110 -3.72 9.61 12.15
N ALA A 111 -3.55 9.64 13.47
CA ALA A 111 -4.60 9.28 14.43
C ALA A 111 -5.83 10.19 14.39
N THR A 112 -5.66 11.46 14.00
CA THR A 112 -6.77 12.41 13.81
C THR A 112 -7.43 12.30 12.44
N CYS A 113 -6.93 11.42 11.57
CA CYS A 113 -7.50 11.24 10.26
C CYS A 113 -8.92 10.65 10.38
N SER A 114 -9.87 11.36 9.79
CA SER A 114 -11.26 10.95 9.68
C SER A 114 -11.63 10.93 8.20
N HIS A 115 -11.31 9.84 7.52
CA HIS A 115 -11.87 9.60 6.20
C HIS A 115 -13.27 9.02 6.37
N GLU A 116 -14.29 9.80 6.00
CA GLU A 116 -15.61 9.26 5.65
C GLU A 116 -15.37 8.06 4.70
N PRO A 117 -16.00 6.88 4.92
CA PRO A 117 -15.83 5.73 4.03
C PRO A 117 -16.07 6.17 2.59
N PRO A 118 -15.29 5.70 1.60
CA PRO A 118 -15.30 6.28 0.27
C PRO A 118 -16.64 6.03 -0.40
N VAL A 119 -17.56 6.97 -0.25
CA VAL A 119 -18.70 7.10 -1.13
C VAL A 119 -18.09 7.38 -2.50
N ARG A 120 -18.52 6.63 -3.52
CA ARG A 120 -18.12 6.71 -4.94
C ARG A 120 -18.04 8.16 -5.52
N HIS A 121 -18.58 9.14 -4.79
CA HIS A 121 -18.55 10.57 -5.02
C HIS A 121 -17.15 11.21 -5.14
N ARG A 122 -16.11 10.77 -4.42
CA ARG A 122 -14.78 11.44 -4.48
C ARG A 122 -14.04 11.22 -5.80
N GLN A 123 -14.12 10.01 -6.36
CA GLN A 123 -13.57 9.72 -7.69
C GLN A 123 -14.36 10.47 -8.78
N ALA A 124 -15.68 10.62 -8.60
CA ALA A 124 -16.50 11.44 -9.48
C ALA A 124 -16.12 12.94 -9.40
N ILE A 125 -15.85 13.48 -8.21
CA ILE A 125 -15.38 14.88 -8.03
C ILE A 125 -14.00 15.07 -8.66
N ALA A 126 -13.06 14.14 -8.46
CA ALA A 126 -11.73 14.23 -9.05
C ALA A 126 -11.79 14.16 -10.59
N ARG A 127 -12.64 13.29 -11.14
CA ARG A 127 -12.90 13.20 -12.59
C ARG A 127 -13.54 14.48 -13.14
N ASP A 128 -14.51 15.07 -12.43
CA ASP A 128 -15.17 16.31 -12.86
C ASP A 128 -14.20 17.51 -12.82
N ARG A 129 -13.35 17.60 -11.78
CA ARG A 129 -12.30 18.62 -11.69
C ARG A 129 -11.31 18.52 -12.86
N ARG A 130 -10.86 17.30 -13.18
CA ARG A 130 -9.95 17.07 -14.32
C ARG A 130 -10.59 17.50 -15.65
N ARG A 131 -11.86 17.14 -15.88
CA ARG A 131 -12.60 17.55 -17.10
C ARG A 131 -12.66 19.07 -17.24
N ARG A 132 -12.98 19.80 -16.16
CA ARG A 132 -13.05 21.27 -16.19
C ARG A 132 -11.71 21.93 -16.49
N THR A 133 -10.61 21.34 -16.02
CA THR A 133 -9.26 21.82 -16.33
C THR A 133 -8.92 21.60 -17.80
N GLU A 134 -9.21 20.42 -18.35
CA GLU A 134 -9.02 20.10 -19.77
C GLU A 134 -9.85 21.05 -20.66
N ASP A 135 -11.13 21.25 -20.33
CA ASP A 135 -12.03 22.18 -21.04
C ASP A 135 -11.52 23.64 -21.01
N PHE A 136 -10.87 24.05 -19.92
CA PHE A 136 -10.29 25.38 -19.80
C PHE A 136 -9.07 25.54 -20.69
N VAL A 137 -8.15 24.57 -20.68
CA VAL A 137 -6.94 24.57 -21.52
C VAL A 137 -7.33 24.58 -22.99
N ASP A 138 -8.29 23.75 -23.40
CA ASP A 138 -8.74 23.70 -24.80
C ASP A 138 -9.37 25.01 -25.30
N ARG A 139 -10.02 25.77 -24.40
CA ARG A 139 -10.54 27.10 -24.71
C ARG A 139 -9.45 28.16 -24.77
N ALA A 140 -8.44 28.07 -23.89
CA ALA A 140 -7.30 28.97 -23.91
C ALA A 140 -6.49 28.81 -25.21
N MET A 141 -6.16 27.57 -25.57
CA MET A 141 -5.42 27.25 -26.79
C MET A 141 -6.16 27.70 -28.07
N ARG A 142 -7.49 27.54 -28.12
CA ARG A 142 -8.29 28.02 -29.26
C ARG A 142 -8.27 29.53 -29.41
N ARG A 143 -8.34 30.27 -28.30
CA ARG A 143 -8.28 31.73 -28.33
C ARG A 143 -6.94 32.26 -28.79
N GLU A 144 -5.85 31.62 -28.37
CA GLU A 144 -4.51 31.98 -28.83
C GLU A 144 -4.37 31.73 -30.34
N PHE A 145 -4.82 30.57 -30.83
CA PHE A 145 -4.76 30.22 -32.25
C PHE A 145 -5.65 31.11 -33.13
N GLU A 146 -6.82 31.52 -32.64
CA GLU A 146 -7.73 32.44 -33.35
C GLU A 146 -7.21 33.89 -33.34
N ALA A 147 -6.49 34.30 -32.28
CA ALA A 147 -5.85 35.61 -32.22
C ALA A 147 -4.67 35.71 -33.20
N GLU A 148 -3.89 34.64 -33.35
CA GLU A 148 -2.79 34.55 -34.32
C GLU A 148 -3.28 34.52 -35.79
N ALA A 149 -4.50 34.01 -36.03
CA ALA A 149 -5.08 33.92 -37.37
C ALA A 149 -5.82 35.19 -37.85
N GLY A 150 -6.02 36.18 -36.96
CA GLY A 150 -6.76 37.42 -37.24
C GLY A 150 -5.89 38.66 -37.46
N GLU A 151 -4.55 38.51 -37.53
CA GLU A 151 -3.58 39.61 -37.73
C GLU A 151 -3.13 39.81 -39.19
N ASP A 152 -3.79 39.19 -40.18
CA ASP A 152 -3.66 39.49 -41.62
C ASP A 152 -4.71 40.52 -42.10
#